data_AF-A0A8T4WUW2-F1
#
_entry.id   AF-A0A8T4WUW2-F1
#
_cell.length_a   1.000
_cell.length_b   1.000
_cell.length_c   1.000
_cell.angle_alpha   90.00
_cell.angle_beta   90.00
_cell.angle_gamma   90.00
#
_symmetry.space_group_name_H-M   'P 1'
#
loop_
_entity.id
_entity.type
_entity.pdbx_description
1 polymer ?
#
loop_
_entity_poly.entity_id
_entity_poly.type
_entity_poly.pdbx_seq_one_letter_code
_entity_poly.pdbx_strand_id
1 'polypeptide(L)' 'MGQRRNLGQVNYAASKAGIIGFSKALAREMVREEVTINAVAPGFVGTLIVLEMPEEVNKIKN' A
#
# COMPACT_ATOMS: atom_id res chain seq x y z
N MET A 1 -5.68 -0.56 3.36
CA MET A 1 -6.15 -0.42 1.97
C MET A 1 -5.53 -1.47 1.02
N GLY A 2 -4.20 -1.50 0.83
CA GLY A 2 -3.58 -2.38 -0.20
C GLY A 2 -3.00 -3.72 0.25
N GLN A 3 -2.54 -3.85 1.50
CA GLN A 3 -1.96 -5.11 2.02
C GLN A 3 -2.98 -6.04 2.69
N ARG A 4 -4.08 -5.48 3.21
CA ARG A 4 -5.15 -6.22 3.89
C ARG A 4 -6.33 -6.40 2.94
N ARG A 5 -7.04 -7.53 3.08
CA ARG A 5 -8.26 -7.84 2.34
C ARG A 5 -9.27 -6.71 2.50
N ASN A 6 -9.67 -6.11 1.38
CA ASN A 6 -10.84 -5.24 1.29
C ASN A 6 -11.75 -5.79 0.18
N LEU A 7 -13.03 -6.01 0.49
CA LEU A 7 -13.99 -6.56 -0.47
C LEU A 7 -14.20 -5.57 -1.62
N GLY A 8 -14.26 -6.06 -2.85
CA GLY A 8 -14.41 -5.21 -4.05
C GLY A 8 -13.12 -4.54 -4.56
N GLN A 9 -11.97 -4.69 -3.89
CA GLN A 9 -10.70 -4.04 -4.26
C GLN A 9 -9.59 -5.05 -4.63
N VAL A 10 -9.93 -6.14 -5.32
CA VAL A 10 -8.96 -7.20 -5.68
C VAL A 10 -7.84 -6.67 -6.58
N ASN A 11 -8.17 -5.84 -7.57
CA ASN A 11 -7.20 -5.19 -8.44
C ASN A 11 -6.24 -4.30 -7.65
N TYR A 12 -6.75 -3.43 -6.78
CA TYR A 12 -5.96 -2.52 -5.98
C TYR A 12 -5.06 -3.28 -4.99
N ALA A 13 -5.59 -4.31 -4.33
CA ALA A 13 -4.82 -5.17 -3.43
C ALA A 13 -3.69 -5.91 -4.18
N ALA A 14 -3.98 -6.49 -5.35
CA ALA A 14 -2.99 -7.17 -6.17
C ALA A 14 -1.86 -6.22 -6.60
N SER A 15 -2.21 -5.03 -7.10
CA SER A 15 -1.20 -4.03 -7.50
C SER A 15 -0.33 -3.57 -6.32
N LYS A 16 -0.92 -3.31 -5.14
CA LYS A 16 -0.15 -2.87 -3.96
C LYS A 16 0.70 -3.99 -3.37
N ALA A 17 0.22 -5.23 -3.38
CA ALA A 17 1.03 -6.41 -3.04
C ALA A 17 2.21 -6.60 -4.03
N GLY A 18 1.97 -6.36 -5.32
CA GLY A 18 2.99 -6.39 -6.37
C GLY A 18 4.13 -5.41 -6.12
N ILE A 19 3.83 -4.17 -5.72
CA ILE A 19 4.86 -3.16 -5.37
C ILE A 19 5.75 -3.66 -4.22
N ILE A 20 5.15 -4.29 -3.20
CA ILE A 20 5.92 -4.81 -2.04
C ILE A 20 6.81 -5.99 -2.45
N GLY A 21 6.28 -6.92 -3.26
CA GLY A 21 7.06 -8.03 -3.80
C GLY A 21 8.22 -7.53 -4.67
N PHE A 22 7.94 -6.56 -5.53
CA PHE A 22 8.93 -5.89 -6.37
C PHE A 22 10.06 -5.26 -5.55
N SER A 23 9.72 -4.46 -4.52
CA SER A 23 10.74 -3.86 -3.66
C SER A 23 11.63 -4.89 -2.97
N LYS A 24 11.06 -6.02 -2.52
CA LYS A 24 11.83 -7.11 -1.90
C LYS A 24 12.74 -7.82 -2.89
N ALA A 25 12.27 -8.07 -4.11
CA ALA A 25 13.06 -8.70 -5.16
C ALA A 25 14.22 -7.78 -5.58
N LEU A 26 13.91 -6.52 -5.89
CA LEU A 26 14.89 -5.55 -6.36
C LEU A 26 15.95 -5.22 -5.30
N ALA A 27 15.59 -5.23 -4.01
CA ALA A 27 16.55 -5.04 -2.92
C ALA A 27 17.71 -6.06 -2.97
N ARG A 28 17.46 -7.29 -3.45
CA ARG A 28 18.50 -8.32 -3.57
C ARG A 28 19.39 -8.11 -4.79
N GLU A 29 18.87 -7.50 -5.84
CA GLU A 29 19.62 -7.22 -7.08
C GLU A 29 20.52 -5.98 -6.91
N MET A 30 20.01 -4.95 -6.23
CA MET A 30 20.67 -3.65 -6.09
C MET A 30 21.75 -3.60 -5.01
N VAL A 31 21.94 -4.67 -4.23
CA VAL A 31 22.94 -4.73 -3.14
C VAL A 31 24.36 -4.47 -3.63
N ARG A 32 24.69 -4.88 -4.86
CA ARG A 32 26.02 -4.70 -5.47
C ARG A 32 26.30 -3.24 -5.85
N GLU A 33 25.25 -2.47 -6.10
CA GLU A 33 25.31 -1.06 -6.45
C GLU A 33 25.17 -0.15 -5.22
N GLU A 34 25.16 -0.73 -4.01
CA GLU A 34 24.97 -0.02 -2.73
C GLU A 34 23.67 0.82 -2.68
N VAL A 35 22.66 0.45 -3.46
CA VAL A 35 21.36 1.13 -3.51
C VAL A 35 20.33 0.40 -2.67
N THR A 36 19.66 1.14 -1.78
CA THR A 36 18.53 0.63 -0.99
C THR A 36 17.19 0.95 -1.65
N ILE A 37 16.21 0.05 -1.50
CA ILE A 37 14.81 0.30 -1.89
C ILE A 37 13.88 0.00 -0.72
N ASN A 38 12.88 0.86 -0.54
CA ASN A 38 11.88 0.75 0.52
C ASN A 38 10.48 1.03 -0.03
N ALA A 39 9.47 0.38 0.55
CA ALA A 39 8.07 0.62 0.24
C ALA A 39 7.31 0.97 1.52
N VAL A 40 6.59 2.08 1.50
CA VAL A 40 5.71 2.51 2.59
C VAL A 40 4.28 2.07 2.27
N ALA A 41 3.58 1.51 3.25
CA ALA A 41 2.19 1.12 3.15
C ALA A 41 1.33 2.01 4.07
N PRO A 42 0.79 3.13 3.56
CA PRO A 42 0.00 4.04 4.38
C PRO A 42 -1.32 3.41 4.88
N GLY A 43 -1.71 3.83 6.07
CA GLY A 43 -3.08 3.66 6.58
C GLY A 43 -4.06 4.64 5.92
N PHE A 44 -5.18 4.89 6.58
CA PHE A 44 -6.08 5.97 6.18
C PHE A 44 -5.41 7.32 6.48
N VAL A 45 -5.26 8.15 5.46
CA VAL A 45 -4.67 9.50 5.57
C VAL A 45 -5.73 10.47 5.08
N GLY A 46 -5.86 11.63 5.72
CA GLY A 46 -6.88 12.66 5.41
C GLY A 46 -6.64 13.37 4.07
N THR A 47 -6.71 12.62 2.98
CA THR A 47 -6.70 13.13 1.60
C THR A 47 -8.13 13.21 1.07
N LEU A 48 -8.34 13.95 -0.01
CA LEU A 48 -9.66 14.15 -0.64
C LEU A 48 -10.42 12.83 -0.82
N ILE A 49 -9.74 11.79 -1.32
CA ILE A 49 -10.34 10.46 -1.54
C ILE A 49 -10.87 9.85 -0.24
N VAL A 50 -10.15 10.01 0.88
CA VAL A 50 -10.57 9.45 2.18
C VAL A 50 -11.68 10.28 2.82
N LEU A 51 -11.70 11.59 2.57
CA LEU A 51 -12.76 12.48 3.06
C LEU A 51 -14.10 12.24 2.35
N GLU A 52 -14.06 11.77 1.10
CA GLU A 52 -15.24 11.41 0.30
C GLU A 52 -15.75 9.98 0.56
N MET A 53 -15.04 9.18 1.37
CA MET A 53 -15.50 7.82 1.70
C MET A 53 -16.72 7.86 2.63
N PRO A 54 -17.66 6.90 2.48
CA PRO A 54 -18.80 6.77 3.40
C PRO A 54 -18.35 6.71 4.85
N GLU A 55 -19.07 7.39 5.74
CA GLU A 55 -18.69 7.53 7.16
C GLU A 55 -18.46 6.18 7.85
N GLU A 56 -19.19 5.13 7.46
CA GLU A 56 -19.02 3.76 7.96
C GLU A 56 -17.62 3.19 7.74
N VAL A 57 -16.97 3.56 6.63
CA VAL A 57 -15.59 3.15 6.31
C VAL A 57 -14.56 4.10 6.96
N ASN A 58 -15.00 5.30 7.35
CA ASN A 58 -14.18 6.33 7.99
C ASN A 58 -14.08 6.17 9.53
N LYS A 59 -14.72 5.14 10.11
CA LYS A 59 -14.69 4.84 11.57
C LYS A 59 -13.34 4.33 12.10
N ILE A 60 -12.28 4.30 11.27
CA ILE A 60 -10.91 3.92 11.66
C ILE A 60 -10.05 5.19 11.87
N LYS A 61 -10.68 6.30 12.27
CA LYS A 61 -10.00 7.45 12.88
C LYS A 61 -10.05 7.25 14.39
N ASN A 62 -9.12 6.46 14.92
CA ASN A 62 -8.79 6.27 16.35
C ASN A 62 -9.96 6.29 17.35
#